data_AF-A0A817UE84-F1
#
_entry.id   AF-A0A817UE84-F1
#
_cell.length_a   1.000
_cell.length_b   1.000
_cell.length_c   1.000
_cell.angle_alpha   90.00
_cell.angle_beta   90.00
_cell.angle_gamma   90.00
#
_symmetry.space_group_name_H-M   'P 1'
#
loop_
_entity.id
_entity.type
_entity.pdbx_description
1 polymer ?
#
loop_
_entity_poly.entity_id
_entity_poly.type
_entity_poly.pdbx_seq_one_letter_code
_entity_poly.pdbx_strand_id
1 'polypeptide(L)'
;MITVAASLLGGLNVALHIGCSLFVKFISRIFKQPTRTLTADEEPESSRSYRDRAWNMGRIVYEKVTTFNLFKTVLTNVEQGIYSTRAYIVFLMIGVYILTIYSTKVIGSKQVIVQNPSINQFEELNKMYSSILSCPCSRLSIPRSKFMHYEVKFHPFCTSSFIRDERWLQYWTMEFLNGTIDHTPSFHWADFRKDGLTFLNYIRILCDFSTATVSDVLNAFEAEDYFSSQPITKLEFNQLTHNWTDSFIVQVKKDIKD
;
A
#
# COMPACT_ATOMS: atom_id res chain seq x y z
N MET A 1 24.50 -6.44 -16.17
CA MET A 1 24.51 -5.27 -17.08
C MET A 1 25.62 -5.35 -18.13
N ILE A 2 26.89 -5.62 -17.75
CA ILE A 2 28.03 -5.71 -18.70
C ILE A 2 27.84 -6.83 -19.74
N THR A 3 27.33 -7.99 -19.34
CA THR A 3 27.08 -9.14 -20.23
C THR A 3 25.96 -8.89 -21.24
N VAL A 4 24.93 -8.13 -20.88
CA VAL A 4 23.82 -7.74 -21.77
C VAL A 4 24.28 -6.69 -22.78
N ALA A 5 25.15 -5.77 -22.36
CA ALA A 5 25.75 -4.80 -23.27
C ALA A 5 26.67 -5.48 -24.30
N ALA A 6 27.48 -6.46 -23.88
CA ALA A 6 28.37 -7.20 -24.77
C ALA A 6 27.62 -8.05 -25.81
N SER A 7 26.54 -8.72 -25.42
CA SER A 7 25.72 -9.52 -26.34
C SER A 7 24.90 -8.65 -27.30
N LEU A 8 24.40 -7.49 -26.85
CA LEU A 8 23.71 -6.52 -27.72
C LEU A 8 24.66 -5.87 -28.73
N LEU A 9 25.87 -5.51 -28.32
CA LEU A 9 26.91 -4.97 -29.22
C LEU A 9 27.32 -5.99 -30.27
N GLY A 10 27.45 -7.27 -29.89
CA GLY A 10 27.73 -8.37 -30.81
C GLY A 10 26.61 -8.58 -31.84
N GLY A 11 25.35 -8.66 -31.38
CA GLY A 11 24.19 -8.84 -32.26
C GLY A 11 23.96 -7.68 -33.22
N LEU A 12 24.15 -6.44 -32.74
CA LEU A 12 24.06 -5.23 -33.56
C LEU A 12 25.13 -5.22 -34.66
N ASN A 13 26.36 -5.60 -34.34
CA ASN A 13 27.46 -5.62 -35.30
C ASN A 13 27.20 -6.63 -36.43
N VAL A 14 26.69 -7.82 -36.11
CA VAL A 14 26.34 -8.86 -37.10
C VAL A 14 25.17 -8.42 -37.99
N ALA A 15 24.11 -7.88 -37.40
CA ALA A 15 22.95 -7.39 -38.15
C ALA A 15 23.29 -6.23 -39.10
N LEU A 16 24.14 -5.30 -38.64
CA LEU A 16 24.66 -4.19 -39.44
C LEU A 16 25.53 -4.68 -40.60
N HIS A 17 26.38 -5.68 -40.37
CA HIS A 17 27.24 -6.22 -41.41
C HIS A 17 26.44 -6.89 -42.54
N ILE A 18 25.35 -7.59 -42.19
CA ILE A 18 24.45 -8.24 -43.16
C ILE A 18 23.62 -7.19 -43.91
N GLY A 19 23.01 -6.25 -43.18
CA GLY A 19 22.18 -5.18 -43.76
C GLY A 19 22.97 -4.27 -44.70
N CYS A 20 24.20 -3.90 -44.33
CA CYS A 20 25.06 -3.02 -45.13
C CYS A 20 25.50 -3.70 -46.43
N SER A 21 25.81 -5.00 -46.42
CA SER A 21 26.16 -5.77 -47.63
C SER A 21 25.02 -5.80 -48.65
N LEU A 22 23.78 -5.90 -48.17
CA LEU A 22 22.58 -5.92 -49.04
C LEU A 22 22.25 -4.53 -49.58
N PHE A 23 22.32 -3.50 -48.74
CA PHE A 23 21.99 -2.13 -49.12
C PHE A 23 23.01 -1.55 -50.11
N VAL A 24 24.30 -1.88 -49.95
CA VAL A 24 25.36 -1.47 -50.88
C VAL A 24 25.22 -2.16 -52.23
N LYS A 25 24.87 -3.46 -52.27
CA LYS A 25 24.55 -4.15 -53.53
C LYS A 25 23.33 -3.56 -54.24
N PHE A 26 22.39 -2.99 -53.49
CA PHE A 26 21.20 -2.33 -54.02
C PHE A 26 21.52 -0.94 -54.58
N ILE A 27 22.28 -0.11 -53.86
CA ILE A 27 22.66 1.24 -54.31
C ILE A 27 23.70 1.19 -55.44
N SER A 28 24.64 0.24 -55.40
CA SER A 28 25.66 0.08 -56.46
C SER A 28 25.08 -0.35 -57.81
N ARG A 29 23.82 -0.80 -57.84
CA ARG A 29 23.08 -1.07 -59.09
C ARG A 29 22.41 0.18 -59.66
N ILE A 30 22.13 1.19 -58.83
CA ILE A 30 21.31 2.35 -59.20
C ILE A 30 22.18 3.55 -59.60
N PHE A 31 23.35 3.73 -58.97
CA PHE A 31 24.21 4.89 -59.23
C PHE A 31 25.55 4.48 -59.84
N LYS A 32 25.58 4.38 -61.17
CA LYS A 32 26.81 4.34 -61.97
C LYS A 32 26.83 5.58 -62.84
N GLN A 33 27.65 6.58 -62.50
CA GLN A 33 28.37 7.51 -63.41
C GLN A 33 29.16 8.57 -62.61
N PRO A 34 30.16 9.25 -63.23
CA PRO A 34 31.43 9.54 -62.56
C PRO A 34 31.80 11.04 -62.44
N THR A 35 32.85 11.29 -61.64
CA THR A 35 33.75 12.47 -61.64
C THR A 35 33.13 13.80 -61.15
N ARG A 36 33.81 14.82 -60.60
CA ARG A 36 35.22 15.26 -60.62
C ARG A 36 35.46 16.33 -59.52
N THR A 37 36.71 16.56 -59.13
CA THR A 37 37.26 17.50 -58.13
C THR A 37 37.42 18.95 -58.65
N LEU A 38 37.37 19.96 -57.76
CA LEU A 38 37.88 21.33 -57.97
C LEU A 38 38.17 22.07 -56.64
N THR A 39 38.99 23.12 -56.73
CA THR A 39 40.11 23.56 -55.86
C THR A 39 39.79 24.61 -54.79
N ALA A 40 40.78 24.85 -53.92
CA ALA A 40 40.80 25.74 -52.74
C ALA A 40 41.52 27.08 -53.00
N ASP A 41 41.19 28.11 -52.22
CA ASP A 41 41.90 29.41 -52.12
C ASP A 41 42.23 29.77 -50.64
N GLU A 42 43.31 30.54 -50.42
CA GLU A 42 44.00 30.89 -49.14
C GLU A 42 43.74 32.32 -48.59
N GLU A 43 43.85 32.51 -47.25
CA GLU A 43 44.47 33.61 -46.43
C GLU A 43 43.78 33.79 -45.03
N PRO A 44 44.33 34.50 -44.00
CA PRO A 44 45.70 34.95 -43.68
C PRO A 44 46.18 34.61 -42.21
N GLU A 45 47.30 35.23 -41.80
CA GLU A 45 48.41 34.73 -40.97
C GLU A 45 48.61 35.44 -39.61
N SER A 46 47.97 34.98 -38.52
CA SER A 46 48.37 35.43 -37.16
C SER A 46 48.03 34.48 -35.98
N SER A 47 47.55 33.27 -36.26
CA SER A 47 47.28 32.22 -35.24
C SER A 47 48.01 30.89 -35.53
N ARG A 48 49.02 30.97 -36.41
CA ARG A 48 49.63 29.84 -37.14
C ARG A 48 50.13 28.70 -36.24
N SER A 49 50.82 28.94 -35.13
CA SER A 49 51.52 27.82 -34.46
C SER A 49 50.61 26.71 -33.85
N TYR A 50 49.51 27.08 -33.19
CA TYR A 50 48.59 26.11 -32.57
C TYR A 50 47.41 25.76 -33.46
N ARG A 51 46.86 26.73 -34.21
CA ARG A 51 45.83 26.42 -35.21
C ARG A 51 46.40 25.56 -36.31
N ASP A 52 47.60 25.78 -36.83
CA ASP A 52 48.13 24.95 -37.93
C ASP A 52 48.47 23.54 -37.45
N ARG A 53 48.81 23.34 -36.17
CA ARG A 53 48.95 22.00 -35.59
C ARG A 53 47.59 21.30 -35.45
N ALA A 54 46.57 22.00 -34.97
CA ALA A 54 45.21 21.47 -34.88
C ALA A 54 44.57 21.26 -36.26
N TRP A 55 44.87 22.13 -37.23
CA TRP A 55 44.42 22.03 -38.62
C TRP A 55 45.17 20.93 -39.37
N ASN A 56 46.48 20.78 -39.17
CA ASN A 56 47.24 19.68 -39.77
C ASN A 56 46.87 18.35 -39.13
N MET A 57 46.67 18.29 -37.82
CA MET A 57 46.19 17.09 -37.14
C MET A 57 44.74 16.78 -37.56
N GLY A 58 43.88 17.80 -37.65
CA GLY A 58 42.53 17.71 -38.19
C GLY A 58 42.50 17.25 -39.64
N ARG A 59 43.43 17.72 -40.48
CA ARG A 59 43.59 17.32 -41.89
C ARG A 59 44.09 15.89 -42.02
N ILE A 60 45.08 15.48 -41.23
CA ILE A 60 45.57 14.10 -41.20
C ILE A 60 44.48 13.14 -40.72
N VAL A 61 43.72 13.55 -39.70
CA VAL A 61 42.56 12.78 -39.22
C VAL A 61 41.48 12.75 -40.29
N TYR A 62 41.17 13.87 -40.92
CA TYR A 62 40.18 13.95 -42.00
C TYR A 62 40.58 13.11 -43.22
N GLU A 63 41.84 13.15 -43.65
CA GLU A 63 42.37 12.30 -44.72
C GLU A 63 42.30 10.82 -44.33
N LYS A 64 42.68 10.46 -43.11
CA LYS A 64 42.55 9.08 -42.62
C LYS A 64 41.10 8.62 -42.47
N VAL A 65 40.18 9.49 -42.07
CA VAL A 65 38.75 9.20 -41.91
C VAL A 65 38.05 9.12 -43.26
N THR A 66 38.43 9.97 -44.22
CA THR A 66 37.85 9.98 -45.58
C THR A 66 38.38 8.84 -46.45
N THR A 67 39.60 8.36 -46.20
CA THR A 67 40.17 7.17 -46.84
C THR A 67 39.92 5.88 -46.04
N PHE A 68 39.23 5.98 -44.90
CA PHE A 68 38.90 4.83 -44.07
C PHE A 68 37.87 3.96 -44.79
N ASN A 69 38.31 2.78 -45.21
CA ASN A 69 37.46 1.74 -45.78
C ASN A 69 37.56 0.52 -44.87
N LEU A 70 36.53 0.31 -44.05
CA LEU A 70 36.45 -0.81 -43.12
C LEU A 70 36.39 -2.16 -43.87
N PHE A 71 35.98 -2.14 -45.15
CA PHE A 71 35.79 -3.32 -46.00
C PHE A 71 36.86 -3.48 -47.10
N LYS A 72 38.08 -2.98 -46.85
CA LYS A 72 39.22 -2.92 -47.81
C LYS A 72 39.54 -4.24 -48.52
N THR A 73 39.19 -5.39 -47.93
CA THR A 73 39.55 -6.74 -48.41
C THR A 73 38.45 -7.49 -49.15
N VAL A 74 37.20 -7.00 -49.17
CA VAL A 74 36.05 -7.78 -49.68
C VAL A 74 35.52 -7.28 -51.03
N LEU A 75 35.78 -6.02 -51.40
CA LEU A 75 35.31 -5.43 -52.66
C LEU A 75 36.49 -5.07 -53.57
N THR A 76 36.42 -5.53 -54.82
CA THR A 76 37.38 -5.23 -55.89
C THR A 76 37.40 -3.75 -56.28
N ASN A 77 36.31 -3.01 -56.03
CA ASN A 77 36.21 -1.57 -56.27
C ASN A 77 36.32 -0.78 -54.96
N VAL A 78 37.39 0.02 -54.85
CA VAL A 78 37.69 0.86 -53.68
C VAL A 78 36.54 1.83 -53.37
N GLU A 79 35.90 2.38 -54.39
CA GLU A 79 34.76 3.31 -54.24
C GLU A 79 33.58 2.66 -53.52
N GLN A 80 33.26 1.41 -53.84
CA GLN A 80 32.14 0.68 -53.22
C GLN A 80 32.40 0.38 -51.74
N GLY A 81 33.66 0.16 -51.36
CA GLY A 81 34.05 -0.01 -49.96
C GLY A 81 33.90 1.28 -49.13
N ILE A 82 34.18 2.45 -49.73
CA ILE A 82 34.01 3.75 -49.06
C ILE A 82 32.52 4.03 -48.79
N TYR A 83 31.63 3.79 -49.76
CA TYR A 83 30.18 3.96 -49.56
C TYR A 83 29.62 2.98 -48.53
N SER A 84 30.07 1.73 -48.54
CA SER A 84 29.70 0.73 -47.53
C SER A 84 30.14 1.13 -46.13
N THR A 85 31.35 1.68 -45.99
CA THR A 85 31.86 2.14 -44.69
C THR A 85 31.04 3.31 -44.15
N ARG A 86 30.66 4.27 -45.01
CA ARG A 86 29.80 5.40 -44.62
C ARG A 86 28.40 4.94 -44.19
N ALA A 87 27.78 4.05 -44.95
CA ALA A 87 26.47 3.49 -44.61
C ALA A 87 26.52 2.72 -43.28
N TYR A 88 27.53 1.87 -43.09
CA TYR A 88 27.74 1.13 -41.84
C TYR A 88 27.89 2.06 -40.63
N ILE A 89 28.70 3.12 -40.73
CA ILE A 89 28.88 4.10 -39.65
C ILE A 89 27.54 4.80 -39.33
N VAL A 90 26.76 5.20 -40.34
CA VAL A 90 25.44 5.83 -40.12
C VAL A 90 24.49 4.87 -39.39
N PHE A 91 24.37 3.63 -39.85
CA PHE A 91 23.50 2.65 -39.19
C PHE A 91 23.99 2.29 -37.78
N LEU A 92 25.30 2.24 -37.56
CA LEU A 92 25.88 2.02 -36.22
C LEU A 92 25.53 3.16 -35.28
N MET A 93 25.66 4.41 -35.73
CA MET A 93 25.29 5.58 -34.93
C MET A 93 23.79 5.59 -34.60
N ILE A 94 22.92 5.23 -35.55
CA ILE A 94 21.47 5.10 -35.32
C ILE A 94 21.17 3.98 -34.31
N GLY A 95 21.79 2.81 -34.46
CA GLY A 95 21.59 1.68 -33.56
C GLY A 95 22.04 2.00 -32.12
N VAL A 96 23.21 2.61 -31.97
CA VAL A 96 23.70 3.08 -30.66
C VAL A 96 22.76 4.13 -30.09
N TYR A 97 22.27 5.08 -30.88
CA TYR A 97 21.33 6.11 -30.42
C TYR A 97 20.03 5.51 -29.87
N ILE A 98 19.40 4.57 -30.59
CA ILE A 98 18.18 3.87 -30.16
C ILE A 98 18.43 3.09 -28.86
N LEU A 99 19.53 2.34 -28.79
CA LEU A 99 19.92 1.58 -27.60
C LEU A 99 20.16 2.49 -26.40
N THR A 100 20.74 3.67 -26.63
CA THR A 100 20.98 4.67 -25.58
C THR A 100 19.66 5.20 -25.05
N ILE A 101 18.73 5.59 -25.93
CA ILE A 101 17.37 6.03 -25.51
C ILE A 101 16.70 4.93 -24.69
N TYR A 102 16.71 3.69 -25.17
CA TYR A 102 16.07 2.58 -24.46
C TYR A 102 16.70 2.34 -23.09
N SER A 103 18.03 2.37 -23.00
CA SER A 103 18.78 2.18 -21.75
C SER A 103 18.55 3.32 -20.75
N THR A 104 18.22 4.53 -21.21
CA THR A 104 17.86 5.65 -20.32
C THR A 104 16.45 5.55 -19.75
N LYS A 105 15.57 4.71 -20.33
CA LYS A 105 14.17 4.54 -19.87
C LYS A 105 14.02 3.48 -18.75
N VAL A 106 15.01 3.36 -17.87
CA VAL A 106 14.85 2.54 -16.66
C VAL A 106 13.79 3.22 -15.78
N ILE A 107 12.59 2.63 -15.74
CA ILE A 107 11.51 3.07 -14.87
C ILE A 107 11.93 2.73 -13.44
N GLY A 108 12.44 3.72 -12.71
CA GLY A 108 12.70 3.59 -11.28
C GLY A 108 11.40 3.60 -10.50
N SER A 109 11.13 2.56 -9.72
CA SER A 109 10.10 2.63 -8.69
C SER A 109 10.62 3.47 -7.52
N LYS A 110 9.86 4.48 -7.11
CA LYS A 110 10.16 5.26 -5.90
C LYS A 110 9.32 4.71 -4.76
N GLN A 111 9.97 4.17 -3.73
CA GLN A 111 9.30 3.80 -2.50
C GLN A 111 9.07 5.06 -1.66
N VAL A 112 7.82 5.29 -1.25
CA VAL A 112 7.43 6.38 -0.35
C VAL A 112 6.97 5.76 0.95
N ILE A 113 7.56 6.19 2.07
CA ILE A 113 7.22 5.70 3.41
C ILE A 113 6.42 6.79 4.12
N VAL A 114 5.22 6.44 4.56
CA VAL A 114 4.34 7.32 5.36
C VAL A 114 4.27 6.73 6.76
N GLN A 115 4.69 7.51 7.76
CA GLN A 115 4.67 7.07 9.16
C GLN A 115 3.32 7.42 9.80
N ASN A 116 2.71 6.46 10.50
CA ASN A 116 1.45 6.60 11.22
C ASN A 116 0.35 7.34 10.42
N PRO A 117 -0.08 6.78 9.27
CA PRO A 117 -1.11 7.43 8.45
C PRO A 117 -2.43 7.55 9.22
N SER A 118 -3.18 8.62 8.95
CA SER A 118 -4.58 8.70 9.39
C SER A 118 -5.44 7.67 8.65
N ILE A 119 -6.58 7.29 9.22
CA ILE A 119 -7.51 6.34 8.59
C ILE A 119 -7.95 6.79 7.21
N ASN A 120 -8.16 8.10 7.00
CA ASN A 120 -8.56 8.63 5.69
C ASN A 120 -7.44 8.49 4.66
N GLN A 121 -6.19 8.79 5.04
CA GLN A 121 -5.04 8.62 4.16
C GLN A 121 -4.83 7.15 3.80
N PHE A 122 -4.99 6.24 4.77
CA PHE A 122 -4.92 4.80 4.51
C PHE A 122 -6.00 4.38 3.50
N GLU A 123 -7.26 4.78 3.69
CA GLU A 123 -8.35 4.41 2.77
C GLU A 123 -8.13 4.97 1.36
N GLU A 124 -7.65 6.20 1.22
CA GLU A 124 -7.30 6.81 -0.07
C GLU A 124 -6.15 6.07 -0.76
N LEU A 125 -5.07 5.80 -0.03
CA LEU A 125 -3.91 5.07 -0.56
C LEU A 125 -4.27 3.63 -0.91
N ASN A 126 -5.06 2.96 -0.09
CA ASN A 126 -5.53 1.60 -0.35
C ASN A 126 -6.41 1.56 -1.60
N LYS A 127 -7.26 2.58 -1.82
CA LYS A 127 -8.06 2.68 -3.04
C LYS A 127 -7.22 2.87 -4.31
N MET A 128 -6.12 3.63 -4.23
CA MET A 128 -5.28 3.94 -5.39
C MET A 128 -4.20 2.88 -5.66
N TYR A 129 -3.69 2.23 -4.61
CA TYR A 129 -2.47 1.41 -4.66
C TYR A 129 -2.63 0.04 -3.99
N SER A 130 -3.84 -0.50 -3.88
CA SER A 130 -4.15 -1.77 -3.18
C SER A 130 -3.21 -2.94 -3.50
N SER A 131 -2.73 -3.05 -4.74
CA SER A 131 -1.88 -4.16 -5.20
C SER A 131 -0.41 -4.06 -4.75
N ILE A 132 0.06 -2.87 -4.38
CA ILE A 132 1.46 -2.60 -4.04
C ILE A 132 1.64 -1.94 -2.67
N LEU A 133 0.54 -1.52 -2.03
CA LEU A 133 0.56 -0.91 -0.72
C LEU A 133 0.88 -1.96 0.35
N SER A 134 1.86 -1.67 1.20
CA SER A 134 2.19 -2.49 2.36
C SER A 134 2.12 -1.63 3.62
N CYS A 135 1.23 -2.01 4.54
CA CYS A 135 1.01 -1.28 5.79
C CYS A 135 1.14 -2.25 6.98
N PRO A 136 2.36 -2.60 7.40
CA PRO A 136 2.54 -3.40 8.61
C PRO A 136 2.09 -2.61 9.85
N CYS A 137 1.31 -3.26 10.72
CA CYS A 137 0.95 -2.69 12.01
C CYS A 137 2.18 -2.61 12.94
N SER A 138 2.30 -1.51 13.68
CA SER A 138 3.34 -1.36 14.71
C SER A 138 3.08 -2.21 15.96
N ARG A 139 1.80 -2.55 16.19
CA ARG A 139 1.34 -3.46 17.25
C ARG A 139 0.38 -4.46 16.63
N LEU A 140 0.58 -5.74 16.95
CA LEU A 140 -0.24 -6.84 16.42
C LEU A 140 -1.48 -7.10 17.26
N SER A 141 -1.48 -6.69 18.53
CA SER A 141 -2.62 -6.81 19.43
C SER A 141 -2.96 -5.49 20.10
N ILE A 142 -4.26 -5.25 20.25
CA ILE A 142 -4.82 -4.11 20.98
C ILE A 142 -6.03 -4.63 21.78
N PRO A 143 -6.08 -4.42 23.10
CA PRO A 143 -7.22 -4.85 23.90
C PRO A 143 -8.47 -4.04 23.53
N ARG A 144 -9.63 -4.71 23.50
CA ARG A 144 -10.91 -4.08 23.11
C ARG A 144 -11.23 -2.84 23.94
N SER A 145 -10.90 -2.83 25.23
CA SER A 145 -11.00 -1.67 26.13
C SER A 145 -10.35 -0.36 25.60
N LYS A 146 -9.42 -0.43 24.63
CA LYS A 146 -8.78 0.77 24.07
C LYS A 146 -9.59 1.47 22.99
N PHE A 147 -10.53 0.77 22.37
CA PHE A 147 -11.29 1.30 21.23
C PHE A 147 -12.80 1.03 21.32
N MET A 148 -13.23 0.25 22.30
CA MET A 148 -14.64 0.01 22.62
C MET A 148 -14.94 0.45 24.04
N HIS A 149 -16.15 0.97 24.23
CA HIS A 149 -16.68 1.32 25.53
C HIS A 149 -18.17 1.02 25.54
N TYR A 150 -18.62 0.22 26.50
CA TYR A 150 -20.03 -0.12 26.66
C TYR A 150 -20.59 0.52 27.93
N GLU A 151 -21.71 1.23 27.77
CA GLU A 151 -22.51 1.73 28.89
C GLU A 151 -23.69 0.77 29.11
N VAL A 152 -23.62 -0.06 30.14
CA VAL A 152 -24.69 -1.00 30.49
C VAL A 152 -25.78 -0.27 31.27
N LYS A 153 -27.02 -0.39 30.82
CA LYS A 153 -28.20 0.15 31.50
C LYS A 153 -29.06 -0.97 32.04
N PHE A 154 -29.04 -1.12 33.35
CA PHE A 154 -29.91 -2.07 34.06
C PHE A 154 -31.33 -1.52 34.19
N HIS A 155 -32.28 -2.43 34.46
CA HIS A 155 -33.67 -2.04 34.64
C HIS A 155 -33.80 -1.05 35.81
N PRO A 156 -34.55 0.07 35.68
CA PRO A 156 -34.63 1.12 36.71
C PRO A 156 -35.04 0.61 38.09
N PHE A 157 -35.83 -0.47 38.13
CA PHE A 157 -36.25 -1.13 39.36
C PHE A 157 -35.07 -1.67 40.19
N CYS A 158 -34.01 -2.17 39.55
CA CYS A 158 -32.79 -2.64 40.23
C CYS A 158 -32.02 -1.51 40.90
N THR A 159 -32.18 -0.28 40.42
CA THR A 159 -31.59 0.92 41.02
C THR A 159 -32.54 1.64 41.98
N SER A 160 -33.79 1.17 42.12
CA SER A 160 -34.81 1.82 42.92
C SER A 160 -34.56 1.68 44.42
N SER A 161 -35.11 2.61 45.21
CA SER A 161 -35.09 2.54 46.67
C SER A 161 -35.83 1.31 47.20
N PHE A 162 -36.79 0.76 46.47
CA PHE A 162 -37.49 -0.47 46.88
C PHE A 162 -36.57 -1.68 46.98
N ILE A 163 -35.51 -1.72 46.16
CA ILE A 163 -34.53 -2.81 46.13
C ILE A 163 -33.26 -2.47 46.91
N ARG A 164 -32.76 -1.23 46.83
CA ARG A 164 -31.48 -0.83 47.45
C ARG A 164 -31.61 -0.38 48.90
N ASP A 165 -32.79 0.06 49.33
CA ASP A 165 -33.02 0.59 50.67
C ASP A 165 -33.93 -0.36 51.45
N GLU A 166 -33.44 -0.95 52.54
CA GLU A 166 -34.22 -1.85 53.38
C GLU A 166 -35.05 -1.11 54.45
N ARG A 167 -34.90 0.21 54.58
CA ARG A 167 -35.56 0.98 55.66
C ARG A 167 -37.08 0.96 55.55
N TRP A 168 -37.63 0.91 54.32
CA TRP A 168 -39.08 0.81 54.13
C TRP A 168 -39.63 -0.53 54.67
N LEU A 169 -38.81 -1.59 54.66
CA LEU A 169 -39.13 -2.92 55.19
C LEU A 169 -39.30 -2.90 56.72
N GLN A 170 -38.49 -2.07 57.40
CA GLN A 170 -38.51 -1.91 58.85
C GLN A 170 -39.81 -1.25 59.32
N TYR A 171 -40.33 -0.26 58.58
CA TYR A 171 -41.61 0.36 58.88
C TYR A 171 -42.78 -0.65 58.86
N TRP A 172 -42.72 -1.66 58.00
CA TRP A 172 -43.80 -2.64 57.87
C TRP A 172 -43.73 -3.75 58.92
N THR A 173 -42.53 -4.09 59.37
CA THR A 173 -42.31 -5.11 60.41
C THR A 173 -42.58 -4.56 61.81
N MET A 174 -42.35 -3.26 62.05
CA MET A 174 -42.62 -2.61 63.34
C MET A 174 -44.12 -2.47 63.65
N GLU A 175 -44.97 -2.18 62.66
CA GLU A 175 -46.43 -2.21 62.85
C GLU A 175 -46.94 -3.61 63.23
N PHE A 176 -46.32 -4.67 62.70
CA PHE A 176 -46.69 -6.06 63.00
C PHE A 176 -46.32 -6.48 64.43
N LEU A 177 -45.16 -6.04 64.93
CA LEU A 177 -44.62 -6.47 66.23
C LEU A 177 -45.17 -5.68 67.43
N ASN A 178 -45.63 -4.44 67.22
CA ASN A 178 -46.06 -3.57 68.34
C ASN A 178 -47.50 -3.80 68.83
N GLY A 179 -48.28 -4.70 68.21
CA GLY A 179 -49.51 -5.25 68.81
C GLY A 179 -50.62 -4.25 69.21
N THR A 180 -50.51 -2.97 68.87
CA THR A 180 -51.45 -1.93 69.31
C THR A 180 -52.32 -1.43 68.16
N ILE A 181 -53.15 -2.29 67.56
CA ILE A 181 -54.32 -1.84 66.81
C ILE A 181 -55.48 -2.81 67.08
N ASP A 182 -56.38 -2.37 67.96
CA ASP A 182 -57.62 -3.03 68.36
C ASP A 182 -58.72 -2.98 67.27
N HIS A 183 -58.34 -2.79 66.01
CA HIS A 183 -59.21 -2.80 64.85
C HIS A 183 -58.51 -3.54 63.73
N THR A 184 -58.78 -4.83 63.61
CA THR A 184 -58.43 -5.64 62.45
C THR A 184 -58.96 -4.98 61.17
N PRO A 185 -58.14 -4.59 60.18
CA PRO A 185 -58.46 -4.97 58.84
C PRO A 185 -58.01 -6.43 58.78
N SER A 186 -58.97 -7.35 58.85
CA SER A 186 -58.78 -8.75 58.49
C SER A 186 -57.76 -8.84 57.36
N PHE A 187 -56.58 -9.37 57.65
CA PHE A 187 -55.47 -9.49 56.72
C PHE A 187 -56.01 -10.26 55.52
N HIS A 188 -56.43 -9.55 54.46
CA HIS A 188 -56.98 -10.18 53.29
C HIS A 188 -55.93 -11.19 52.80
N TRP A 189 -56.38 -12.36 52.36
CA TRP A 189 -55.47 -13.36 51.78
C TRP A 189 -54.70 -12.79 50.58
N ALA A 190 -55.20 -11.71 49.98
CA ALA A 190 -54.58 -10.94 48.90
C ALA A 190 -53.74 -9.74 49.38
N ASP A 191 -53.42 -9.62 50.67
CA ASP A 191 -52.55 -8.54 51.16
C ASP A 191 -51.11 -8.78 50.67
N PHE A 192 -50.67 -7.93 49.74
CA PHE A 192 -49.36 -8.03 49.12
C PHE A 192 -48.21 -7.94 50.13
N ARG A 193 -48.43 -7.45 51.35
CA ARG A 193 -47.41 -7.40 52.39
C ARG A 193 -47.00 -8.78 52.90
N LYS A 194 -47.84 -9.80 52.72
CA LYS A 194 -47.52 -11.21 53.08
C LYS A 194 -46.43 -11.80 52.19
N ASP A 195 -46.57 -11.64 50.87
CA ASP A 195 -45.69 -12.28 49.89
C ASP A 195 -44.73 -11.31 49.18
N GLY A 196 -45.04 -10.01 49.23
CA GLY A 196 -44.31 -8.96 48.53
C GLY A 196 -42.88 -8.79 49.01
N LEU A 197 -42.61 -9.05 50.29
CA LEU A 197 -41.25 -9.02 50.84
C LEU A 197 -40.36 -10.11 50.22
N THR A 198 -40.90 -11.33 50.14
CA THR A 198 -40.23 -12.47 49.50
C THR A 198 -40.03 -12.21 48.00
N PHE A 199 -41.05 -11.67 47.33
CA PHE A 199 -40.97 -11.31 45.91
C PHE A 199 -39.92 -10.23 45.64
N LEU A 200 -39.87 -9.17 46.46
CA LEU A 200 -38.88 -8.09 46.30
C LEU A 200 -37.47 -8.57 46.63
N ASN A 201 -37.31 -9.46 47.61
CA ASN A 201 -36.02 -10.09 47.87
C ASN A 201 -35.56 -10.96 46.69
N TYR A 202 -36.46 -11.69 46.04
CA TYR A 202 -36.15 -12.43 44.81
C TYR A 202 -35.71 -11.49 43.68
N ILE A 203 -36.42 -10.38 43.47
CA ILE A 203 -36.02 -9.38 42.48
C ILE A 203 -34.65 -8.78 42.81
N ARG A 204 -34.36 -8.48 44.08
CA ARG A 204 -33.04 -7.99 44.50
C ARG A 204 -31.94 -8.97 44.11
N ILE A 205 -32.11 -10.25 44.43
CA ILE A 205 -31.14 -11.29 44.07
C ILE A 205 -30.95 -11.35 42.55
N LEU A 206 -32.03 -11.28 41.77
CA LEU A 206 -31.94 -11.23 40.31
C LEU A 206 -31.20 -9.98 39.80
N CYS A 207 -31.45 -8.82 40.41
CA CYS A 207 -30.77 -7.57 40.06
C CYS A 207 -29.28 -7.63 40.38
N ASP A 208 -28.90 -8.14 41.55
CA ASP A 208 -27.50 -8.28 41.96
C ASP A 208 -26.78 -9.31 41.08
N PHE A 209 -27.43 -10.46 40.84
CA PHE A 209 -26.90 -11.51 39.95
C PHE A 209 -26.70 -10.98 38.53
N SER A 210 -27.73 -10.37 37.92
CA SER A 210 -27.59 -9.83 36.56
C SER A 210 -26.53 -8.73 36.47
N THR A 211 -26.40 -7.88 37.48
CA THR A 211 -25.38 -6.84 37.52
C THR A 211 -23.98 -7.44 37.59
N ALA A 212 -23.77 -8.43 38.47
CA ALA A 212 -22.50 -9.13 38.58
C ALA A 212 -22.15 -9.86 37.29
N THR A 213 -23.07 -10.68 36.75
CA THR A 213 -22.87 -11.45 35.51
C THR A 213 -22.51 -10.54 34.34
N VAL A 214 -23.26 -9.46 34.12
CA VAL A 214 -22.96 -8.53 33.01
C VAL A 214 -21.62 -7.84 33.23
N SER A 215 -21.29 -7.46 34.46
CA SER A 215 -20.00 -6.81 34.77
C SER A 215 -18.82 -7.76 34.51
N ASP A 216 -18.94 -9.02 34.93
CA ASP A 216 -17.89 -10.03 34.74
C ASP A 216 -17.69 -10.35 33.26
N VAL A 217 -18.78 -10.56 32.51
CA VAL A 217 -18.71 -10.79 31.06
C VAL A 217 -18.15 -9.58 30.33
N LEU A 218 -18.53 -8.36 30.73
CA LEU A 218 -18.00 -7.13 30.13
C LEU A 218 -16.50 -6.97 30.41
N ASN A 219 -16.06 -7.19 31.64
CA ASN A 219 -14.64 -7.11 32.01
C ASN A 219 -13.81 -8.13 31.22
N ALA A 220 -14.30 -9.36 31.06
CA ALA A 220 -13.63 -10.38 30.25
C ALA A 220 -13.58 -10.00 28.77
N PHE A 221 -14.69 -9.49 28.23
CA PHE A 221 -14.80 -9.07 26.83
C PHE A 221 -13.86 -7.89 26.51
N GLU A 222 -13.77 -6.89 27.39
CA GLU A 222 -12.93 -5.71 27.21
C GLU A 222 -11.43 -6.00 27.37
N ALA A 223 -11.09 -7.05 28.14
CA ALA A 223 -9.73 -7.55 28.29
C ALA A 223 -9.25 -8.38 27.10
N GLU A 224 -10.16 -8.83 26.22
CA GLU A 224 -9.81 -9.61 25.03
C GLU A 224 -9.06 -8.75 24.01
N ASP A 225 -7.97 -9.31 23.49
CA ASP A 225 -7.13 -8.66 22.48
C ASP A 225 -7.70 -8.87 21.07
N TYR A 226 -7.79 -7.78 20.30
CA TYR A 226 -7.97 -7.85 18.85
C TYR A 226 -6.60 -7.99 18.17
N PHE A 227 -6.47 -9.01 17.32
CA PHE A 227 -5.23 -9.30 16.59
C PHE A 227 -5.36 -8.94 15.11
N SER A 228 -4.42 -8.13 14.60
CA SER A 228 -4.28 -7.90 13.16
C SER A 228 -2.86 -7.50 12.78
N SER A 229 -2.38 -8.08 11.67
CA SER A 229 -1.08 -7.73 11.06
C SER A 229 -1.18 -6.61 10.03
N GLN A 230 -2.39 -6.24 9.63
CA GLN A 230 -2.67 -5.19 8.64
C GLN A 230 -3.77 -4.24 9.17
N PRO A 231 -3.75 -2.96 8.77
CA PRO A 231 -4.86 -2.06 9.04
C PRO A 231 -6.11 -2.54 8.31
N ILE A 232 -7.25 -2.33 8.97
CA ILE A 232 -8.58 -2.59 8.40
C ILE A 232 -9.25 -1.26 8.04
N THR A 233 -10.16 -1.33 7.08
CA THR A 233 -11.00 -0.19 6.69
C THR A 233 -12.05 0.12 7.75
N LYS A 234 -12.65 1.31 7.71
CA LYS A 234 -13.78 1.65 8.59
C LYS A 234 -14.96 0.68 8.44
N LEU A 235 -15.21 0.22 7.20
CA LEU A 235 -16.29 -0.71 6.92
C LEU A 235 -16.07 -2.04 7.64
N GLU A 236 -14.88 -2.61 7.51
CA GLU A 236 -14.51 -3.86 8.18
C GLU A 236 -14.53 -3.71 9.70
N PHE A 237 -14.02 -2.59 10.22
CA PHE A 237 -14.07 -2.30 11.66
C PHE A 237 -15.51 -2.26 12.19
N ASN A 238 -16.42 -1.60 11.48
CA ASN A 238 -17.84 -1.54 11.87
C ASN A 238 -18.48 -2.93 11.84
N GLN A 239 -18.21 -3.73 10.81
CA GLN A 239 -18.73 -5.11 10.70
C GLN A 239 -18.24 -5.99 11.84
N LEU A 240 -16.94 -5.96 12.14
CA LEU A 240 -16.36 -6.70 13.26
C LEU A 240 -16.96 -6.26 14.60
N THR A 241 -17.14 -4.95 14.78
CA THR A 241 -17.73 -4.38 15.99
C THR A 241 -19.17 -4.86 16.22
N HIS A 242 -19.98 -4.93 15.16
CA HIS A 242 -21.32 -5.49 15.25
C HIS A 242 -21.27 -6.96 15.65
N ASN A 243 -20.43 -7.77 15.01
CA ASN A 243 -20.30 -9.19 15.33
C ASN A 243 -19.83 -9.43 16.78
N TRP A 244 -18.85 -8.67 17.27
CA TRP A 244 -18.38 -8.77 18.65
C TRP A 244 -19.47 -8.35 19.64
N THR A 245 -20.23 -7.31 19.33
CA THR A 245 -21.36 -6.86 20.16
C THR A 245 -22.46 -7.92 20.22
N ASP A 246 -22.80 -8.55 19.10
CA ASP A 246 -23.79 -9.63 19.06
C ASP A 246 -23.31 -10.84 19.86
N SER A 247 -22.03 -11.20 19.73
CA SER A 247 -21.42 -12.27 20.52
C SER A 247 -21.46 -11.98 22.02
N PHE A 248 -21.16 -10.74 22.43
CA PHE A 248 -21.28 -10.30 23.82
C PHE A 248 -22.72 -10.45 24.33
N ILE A 249 -23.72 -10.00 23.56
CA ILE A 249 -25.14 -10.12 23.92
C ILE A 249 -25.56 -11.58 24.08
N VAL A 250 -25.12 -12.46 23.17
CA VAL A 250 -25.41 -13.90 23.23
C VAL A 250 -24.80 -14.52 24.48
N GLN A 251 -23.55 -14.17 24.80
CA GLN A 251 -22.86 -14.68 25.99
C GLN A 251 -23.57 -14.24 27.27
N VAL A 252 -23.90 -12.95 27.42
CA VAL A 252 -24.67 -12.44 28.55
C VAL A 252 -26.01 -13.17 28.71
N LYS A 253 -26.74 -13.40 27.62
CA LYS A 253 -28.03 -14.11 27.66
C LYS A 253 -27.89 -15.57 28.07
N LYS A 254 -26.76 -16.20 27.74
CA LYS A 254 -26.46 -17.57 28.14
C LYS A 254 -26.18 -17.62 29.65
N ASP A 255 -25.28 -16.77 30.13
CA ASP A 255 -24.82 -16.77 31.52
C ASP A 255 -25.89 -16.29 32.53
N ILE A 256 -26.94 -15.62 32.06
CA ILE A 256 -28.12 -15.28 32.88
C ILE A 256 -29.13 -16.44 32.96
N LYS A 257 -29.15 -17.35 31.98
CA LYS A 257 -30.11 -18.47 31.92
C LYS A 257 -29.64 -19.73 32.65
N ASP A 258 -28.33 -19.92 32.74
CA ASP A 258 -27.67 -21.02 33.43
C ASP A 258 -27.53 -20.72 34.93
#